data_AF-A0AAW3IYW6-F1
#
_entry.id   AF-A0AAW3IYW6-F1
#
_cell.length_a   1.000
_cell.length_b   1.000
_cell.length_c   1.000
_cell.angle_alpha   90.00
_cell.angle_beta   90.00
_cell.angle_gamma   90.00
#
_symmetry.space_group_name_H-M   'P 1'
#
loop_
_entity.id
_entity.type
_entity.pdbx_description
1 polymer ?
#
loop_
_entity_poly.entity_id
_entity_poly.type
_entity_poly.pdbx_seq_one_letter_code
_entity_poly.pdbx_strand_id
1 'polypeptide(L)'
;MIYSNHKMIESFSLAGSCPFDVDLFTRRDLSVESYRKFCESVVYAFLSRQNDKNFDFKIPSFLIHSHNTIKHHLYNRASKSQGESFEDIFSSDFYNHLLITANFVNGLCSLSQLNRKPRIIDVKRLNKKNNELFNFMSNVCYDYILVALSIESTKEGAIHLQHSCITLDTLQPPNNNQVINSFDFISRLVQRKLYYKVRQLTKGYDRDGILIARFFLNICLQSQDRHSLSGLNGNFVALGKSIIIWYKNNFSSIWENNPKLATKLIPDEFEYDSDTKVIYKMLIDDKDQVVGSNSLEVY
;
A
#
# COMPACT_ATOMS: atom_id res chain seq x y z
N MET A 1 -27.65 16.38 -5.43
CA MET A 1 -27.90 15.01 -4.92
C MET A 1 -27.87 14.00 -6.08
N ILE A 2 -26.82 14.02 -6.92
CA ILE A 2 -26.68 13.14 -8.11
C ILE A 2 -25.99 11.82 -7.73
N TYR A 3 -25.03 11.87 -6.79
CA TYR A 3 -24.25 10.72 -6.35
C TYR A 3 -24.98 9.75 -5.40
N SER A 4 -26.22 10.06 -5.00
CA SER A 4 -27.08 9.15 -4.20
C SER A 4 -27.77 8.08 -5.05
N ASN A 5 -27.89 8.27 -6.37
CA ASN A 5 -28.51 7.29 -7.26
C ASN A 5 -27.45 6.43 -7.94
N HIS A 6 -26.96 5.41 -7.22
CA HIS A 6 -25.91 4.52 -7.71
C HIS A 6 -26.29 3.77 -9.00
N LYS A 7 -27.58 3.50 -9.23
CA LYS A 7 -28.06 2.85 -10.46
C LYS A 7 -27.88 3.74 -11.67
N MET A 8 -28.22 5.02 -11.54
CA MET A 8 -28.00 5.99 -12.61
C MET A 8 -26.50 6.15 -12.91
N ILE A 9 -25.66 6.22 -11.89
CA ILE A 9 -24.20 6.29 -12.04
C ILE A 9 -23.66 5.05 -12.75
N GLU A 10 -24.14 3.86 -12.36
CA GLU A 10 -23.75 2.61 -13.01
C GLU A 10 -24.18 2.58 -14.47
N SER A 11 -25.42 2.99 -14.79
CA SER A 11 -25.90 3.09 -16.17
C SER A 11 -25.05 4.04 -17.02
N PHE A 12 -24.69 5.21 -16.49
CA PHE A 12 -23.80 6.14 -17.19
C PHE A 12 -22.40 5.58 -17.39
N SER A 13 -21.89 4.86 -16.39
CA SER A 13 -20.57 4.21 -16.47
C SER A 13 -20.53 3.13 -17.55
N LEU A 14 -21.56 2.29 -17.62
CA LEU A 14 -21.71 1.27 -18.66
C LEU A 14 -21.88 1.87 -20.07
N ALA A 15 -22.49 3.06 -20.17
CA ALA A 15 -22.64 3.80 -21.42
C ALA A 15 -21.38 4.60 -21.83
N GLY A 16 -20.26 4.48 -21.09
CA GLY A 16 -19.00 5.17 -21.38
C GLY A 16 -18.98 6.65 -21.00
N SER A 17 -19.96 7.11 -20.20
CA SER A 17 -20.07 8.49 -19.71
C SER A 17 -19.99 8.54 -18.19
N CYS A 18 -19.03 7.80 -17.61
CA CYS A 18 -18.90 7.69 -16.16
C CYS A 18 -18.67 9.08 -15.55
N PRO A 19 -19.46 9.51 -14.55
CA PRO A 19 -19.25 10.79 -13.88
C PRO A 19 -17.95 10.84 -13.06
N PHE A 20 -17.25 9.71 -12.92
CA PHE A 20 -15.94 9.61 -12.26
C PHE A 20 -14.77 9.45 -13.25
N ASP A 21 -15.03 9.51 -14.55
CA ASP A 21 -14.00 9.67 -15.57
C ASP A 21 -13.65 11.15 -15.74
N VAL A 22 -12.79 11.66 -14.86
CA VAL A 22 -12.19 12.99 -15.01
C VAL A 22 -11.29 12.99 -16.26
N ASP A 23 -11.13 14.06 -17.02
CA ASP A 23 -10.20 14.04 -18.17
C ASP A 23 -8.72 14.03 -17.72
N LEU A 24 -7.81 13.61 -18.59
CA LEU A 24 -6.39 13.46 -18.26
C LEU A 24 -5.70 14.76 -17.79
N PHE A 25 -6.11 15.92 -18.30
CA PHE A 25 -5.51 17.19 -17.91
C PHE A 25 -5.97 17.59 -16.51
N THR A 26 -7.28 17.51 -16.26
CA THR A 26 -7.85 17.78 -14.94
C THR A 26 -7.36 16.80 -13.88
N ARG A 27 -7.16 15.52 -14.24
CA ARG A 27 -6.58 14.50 -13.32
C ARG A 27 -5.18 14.86 -12.82
N ARG A 28 -4.37 15.57 -13.60
CA ARG A 28 -2.96 15.83 -13.26
C ARG A 28 -2.79 16.87 -12.16
N ASP A 29 -3.74 17.79 -12.03
CA ASP A 29 -3.64 18.98 -11.18
C ASP A 29 -4.90 19.19 -10.33
N LEU A 30 -5.55 18.10 -9.88
CA LEU A 30 -6.61 18.18 -8.88
C LEU A 30 -6.07 18.83 -7.61
N SER A 31 -6.75 19.88 -7.13
CA SER A 31 -6.51 20.43 -5.80
C SER A 31 -6.90 19.42 -4.71
N VAL A 32 -6.33 19.56 -3.51
CA VAL A 32 -6.68 18.75 -2.33
C VAL A 32 -8.20 18.70 -2.11
N GLU A 33 -8.88 19.84 -2.24
CA GLU A 33 -10.33 19.94 -2.02
C GLU A 33 -11.15 19.29 -3.15
N SER A 34 -10.74 19.47 -4.41
CA SER A 34 -11.38 18.81 -5.55
C SER A 34 -11.22 17.29 -5.47
N TYR A 35 -10.02 16.83 -5.09
CA TYR A 35 -9.71 15.41 -4.91
C TYR A 35 -10.50 14.80 -3.74
N ARG A 36 -10.61 15.51 -2.61
CA ARG A 36 -11.46 15.11 -1.48
C ARG A 36 -12.91 14.88 -1.90
N LYS A 37 -13.52 15.88 -2.55
CA LYS A 37 -14.92 15.80 -3.03
C LYS A 37 -15.12 14.66 -4.02
N PHE A 38 -14.14 14.42 -4.89
CA PHE A 38 -14.17 13.29 -5.81
C PHE A 38 -14.21 11.96 -5.05
N CYS A 39 -13.25 11.72 -4.16
CA CYS A 39 -13.18 10.50 -3.35
C CYS A 39 -14.44 10.27 -2.51
N GLU A 40 -14.92 11.31 -1.83
CA GLU A 40 -16.15 11.27 -1.01
C GLU A 40 -17.38 10.92 -1.87
N SER A 41 -17.50 11.48 -3.08
CA SER A 41 -18.61 11.20 -3.98
C SER A 41 -18.63 9.74 -4.44
N VAL A 42 -17.47 9.15 -4.69
CA VAL A 42 -17.35 7.72 -5.04
C VAL A 42 -17.73 6.83 -3.85
N VAL A 43 -17.21 7.13 -2.66
CA VAL A 43 -17.57 6.39 -1.44
C VAL A 43 -19.08 6.49 -1.19
N TYR A 44 -19.66 7.68 -1.33
CA TYR A 44 -21.09 7.88 -1.15
C TYR A 44 -21.94 7.09 -2.17
N ALA A 45 -21.54 7.08 -3.44
CA ALA A 45 -22.18 6.25 -4.47
C ALA A 45 -22.08 4.74 -4.13
N PHE A 46 -20.93 4.30 -3.61
CA PHE A 46 -20.72 2.92 -3.19
C PHE A 46 -21.57 2.55 -1.97
N LEU A 47 -21.64 3.41 -0.95
CA LEU A 47 -22.50 3.21 0.22
C LEU A 47 -23.99 3.19 -0.16
N SER A 48 -24.41 4.03 -1.11
CA SER A 48 -25.77 3.96 -1.69
C SER A 48 -26.04 2.60 -2.31
N ARG A 49 -25.08 2.03 -3.05
CA ARG A 49 -25.20 0.68 -3.61
C ARG A 49 -25.26 -0.40 -2.53
N GLN A 50 -24.45 -0.31 -1.48
CA GLN A 50 -24.47 -1.29 -0.38
C GLN A 50 -25.84 -1.36 0.31
N ASN A 51 -26.56 -0.23 0.36
CA ASN A 51 -27.88 -0.16 0.97
C ASN A 51 -29.01 -0.63 0.04
N ASP A 52 -28.72 -0.99 -1.21
CA ASP A 52 -29.72 -1.56 -2.12
C ASP A 52 -30.10 -2.99 -1.68
N LYS A 53 -31.40 -3.32 -1.76
CA LYS A 53 -31.92 -4.67 -1.46
C LYS A 53 -31.33 -5.74 -2.39
N ASN A 54 -30.92 -5.35 -3.59
CA ASN A 54 -30.34 -6.23 -4.61
C ASN A 54 -28.80 -6.15 -4.65
N PHE A 55 -28.17 -5.73 -3.55
CA PHE A 55 -26.71 -5.69 -3.47
C PHE A 55 -26.08 -7.05 -3.81
N ASP A 56 -25.10 -7.04 -4.71
CA ASP A 56 -24.27 -8.18 -5.03
C ASP A 56 -22.77 -7.85 -4.90
N PHE A 57 -21.94 -8.89 -4.88
CA PHE A 57 -20.49 -8.76 -4.75
C PHE A 57 -19.77 -8.60 -6.11
N LYS A 58 -20.50 -8.17 -7.15
CA LYS A 58 -19.87 -7.77 -8.42
C LYS A 58 -19.19 -6.42 -8.27
N ILE A 59 -18.21 -6.15 -9.12
CA ILE A 59 -17.54 -4.86 -9.18
C ILE A 59 -18.44 -3.89 -9.95
N PRO A 60 -18.87 -2.77 -9.34
CA PRO A 60 -19.51 -1.68 -10.09
C PRO A 60 -18.55 -1.08 -11.10
N SER A 61 -19.05 -0.80 -12.30
CA SER A 61 -18.25 -0.18 -13.36
C SER A 61 -17.68 1.16 -12.90
N PHE A 62 -18.49 1.96 -12.18
CA PHE A 62 -18.05 3.27 -11.67
C PHE A 62 -16.84 3.19 -10.72
N LEU A 63 -16.67 2.08 -9.99
CA LEU A 63 -15.50 1.87 -9.15
C LEU A 63 -14.24 1.67 -9.99
N ILE A 64 -14.33 0.93 -11.11
CA ILE A 64 -13.21 0.71 -12.02
C ILE A 64 -12.70 2.05 -12.58
N HIS A 65 -13.62 2.90 -13.06
CA HIS A 65 -13.31 4.24 -13.57
C HIS A 65 -12.67 5.11 -12.49
N SER A 66 -13.27 5.17 -11.30
CA SER A 66 -12.73 5.96 -10.19
C SER A 66 -11.34 5.52 -9.74
N HIS A 67 -11.08 4.21 -9.71
CA HIS A 67 -9.78 3.66 -9.35
C HIS A 67 -8.71 4.04 -10.36
N ASN A 68 -9.01 3.98 -11.66
CA ASN A 68 -8.09 4.44 -12.70
C ASN A 68 -7.76 5.93 -12.54
N THR A 69 -8.78 6.76 -12.27
CA THR A 69 -8.60 8.20 -11.99
C THR A 69 -7.65 8.43 -10.80
N ILE A 70 -7.92 7.78 -9.66
CA ILE A 70 -7.12 7.90 -8.43
C ILE A 70 -5.69 7.43 -8.66
N LYS A 71 -5.52 6.24 -9.27
CA LYS A 71 -4.21 5.65 -9.55
C LYS A 71 -3.36 6.62 -10.37
N HIS A 72 -3.88 7.10 -11.49
CA HIS A 72 -3.13 8.02 -12.35
C HIS A 72 -2.78 9.34 -11.65
N HIS A 73 -3.73 9.91 -10.88
CA HIS A 73 -3.48 11.13 -10.12
C HIS A 73 -2.34 10.94 -9.11
N LEU A 74 -2.39 9.86 -8.32
CA LEU A 74 -1.41 9.57 -7.30
C LEU A 74 -0.01 9.27 -7.85
N TYR A 75 0.10 8.46 -8.91
CA TYR A 75 1.39 8.21 -9.55
C TYR A 75 2.01 9.48 -10.14
N ASN A 76 1.17 10.36 -10.73
CA ASN A 76 1.64 11.65 -11.21
C ASN A 76 2.15 12.53 -10.07
N ARG A 77 1.42 12.62 -8.94
CA ARG A 77 1.86 13.35 -7.76
C ARG A 77 3.17 12.80 -7.18
N ALA A 78 3.28 11.48 -7.02
CA ALA A 78 4.49 10.81 -6.53
C ALA A 78 5.70 11.05 -7.46
N SER A 79 5.49 11.20 -8.76
CA SER A 79 6.56 11.55 -9.70
C SER A 79 6.99 13.02 -9.62
N LYS A 80 6.05 13.94 -9.34
CA LYS A 80 6.34 15.38 -9.19
C LYS A 80 7.00 15.70 -7.86
N SER A 81 6.74 14.90 -6.81
CA SER A 81 7.32 15.09 -5.48
C SER A 81 8.75 14.59 -5.34
N GLN A 82 9.35 14.00 -6.39
CA GLN A 82 10.74 13.56 -6.36
C GLN A 82 11.65 14.79 -6.21
N GLY A 83 12.41 14.84 -5.12
CA GLY A 83 13.33 15.94 -4.83
C GLY A 83 12.76 17.08 -3.95
N GLU A 84 11.46 17.13 -3.64
CA GLU A 84 10.89 18.14 -2.74
C GLU A 84 11.46 18.04 -1.31
N SER A 85 11.92 19.14 -0.70
CA SER A 85 12.33 19.14 0.71
C SER A 85 11.13 18.78 1.59
N PHE A 86 11.29 17.77 2.44
CA PHE A 86 10.24 17.27 3.34
C PHE A 86 10.42 17.81 4.77
N GLU A 87 10.91 19.04 4.92
CA GLU A 87 11.03 19.71 6.23
C GLU A 87 9.70 19.76 6.98
N ASP A 88 8.57 19.79 6.26
CA ASP A 88 7.23 19.58 6.84
C ASP A 88 6.35 18.71 5.93
N ILE A 89 6.59 17.40 5.93
CA ILE A 89 5.85 16.45 5.08
C ILE A 89 4.36 16.41 5.40
N PHE A 90 3.98 16.68 6.65
CA PHE A 90 2.60 16.56 7.15
C PHE A 90 1.70 17.71 6.67
N SER A 91 2.27 18.86 6.30
CA SER A 91 1.53 19.96 5.69
C SER A 91 1.51 19.93 4.16
N SER A 92 2.27 19.03 3.53
CA SER A 92 2.35 18.97 2.08
C SER A 92 1.01 18.59 1.42
N ASP A 93 0.73 19.20 0.27
CA ASP A 93 -0.43 18.82 -0.55
C ASP A 93 -0.40 17.32 -0.87
N PHE A 94 0.78 16.76 -1.15
CA PHE A 94 0.90 15.34 -1.47
C PHE A 94 0.50 14.43 -0.30
N TYR A 95 0.93 14.73 0.92
CA TYR A 95 0.49 14.03 2.12
C TYR A 95 -1.04 14.07 2.26
N ASN A 96 -1.65 15.24 2.03
CA ASN A 96 -3.10 15.38 2.05
C ASN A 96 -3.80 14.51 0.99
N HIS A 97 -3.25 14.40 -0.23
CA HIS A 97 -3.78 13.50 -1.25
C HIS A 97 -3.67 12.01 -0.86
N LEU A 98 -2.58 11.61 -0.21
CA LEU A 98 -2.42 10.26 0.31
C LEU A 98 -3.43 9.98 1.43
N LEU A 99 -3.60 10.90 2.38
CA LEU A 99 -4.57 10.78 3.47
C LEU A 99 -6.02 10.67 2.96
N ILE A 100 -6.39 11.50 1.98
CA ILE A 100 -7.69 11.43 1.31
C ILE A 100 -7.88 10.06 0.65
N THR A 101 -6.86 9.55 -0.04
CA THR A 101 -6.94 8.24 -0.68
C THR A 101 -7.09 7.12 0.34
N ALA A 102 -6.43 7.22 1.48
CA ALA A 102 -6.60 6.23 2.52
C ALA A 102 -8.00 6.22 3.12
N ASN A 103 -8.58 7.41 3.35
CA ASN A 103 -9.98 7.53 3.77
C ASN A 103 -10.95 6.95 2.72
N PHE A 104 -10.66 7.16 1.44
CA PHE A 104 -11.36 6.51 0.34
C PHE A 104 -11.26 4.98 0.43
N VAL A 105 -10.06 4.43 0.62
CA VAL A 105 -9.84 2.98 0.76
C VAL A 105 -10.59 2.44 1.99
N ASN A 106 -10.54 3.11 3.13
CA ASN A 106 -11.30 2.73 4.32
C ASN A 106 -12.80 2.76 4.08
N GLY A 107 -13.30 3.80 3.39
CA GLY A 107 -14.71 3.91 2.99
C GLY A 107 -15.14 2.74 2.09
N LEU A 108 -14.30 2.34 1.14
CA LEU A 108 -14.56 1.19 0.26
C LEU A 108 -14.43 -0.17 0.98
N CYS A 109 -13.52 -0.29 1.94
CA CYS A 109 -13.39 -1.50 2.77
C CYS A 109 -14.51 -1.62 3.82
N SER A 110 -15.29 -0.55 4.01
CA SER A 110 -16.38 -0.50 4.96
C SER A 110 -17.64 -1.19 4.43
N LEU A 111 -17.67 -2.52 4.45
CA LEU A 111 -18.83 -3.33 4.07
C LEU A 111 -19.67 -3.70 5.31
N SER A 112 -20.89 -3.18 5.39
CA SER A 112 -21.79 -3.33 6.55
C SER A 112 -22.55 -4.66 6.61
N GLN A 113 -22.62 -5.46 5.55
CA GLN A 113 -23.53 -6.61 5.47
C GLN A 113 -22.88 -8.01 5.66
N LEU A 114 -21.59 -8.10 6.01
CA LEU A 114 -20.95 -9.40 6.24
C LEU A 114 -21.38 -10.01 7.61
N ASN A 115 -22.49 -10.76 7.60
CA ASN A 115 -23.00 -11.49 8.77
C ASN A 115 -22.13 -12.68 9.24
N ARG A 116 -21.06 -13.05 8.52
CA ARG A 116 -20.18 -14.17 8.89
C ARG A 116 -18.71 -13.87 8.65
N LYS A 117 -17.86 -14.21 9.63
CA LYS A 117 -16.39 -14.27 9.49
C LYS A 117 -16.03 -15.33 8.44
N PRO A 118 -15.40 -14.98 7.31
CA PRO A 118 -14.91 -15.99 6.36
C PRO A 118 -13.84 -16.85 7.06
N ARG A 119 -14.00 -18.18 7.05
CA ARG A 119 -13.06 -19.10 7.70
C ARG A 119 -11.80 -19.26 6.83
N ILE A 120 -10.67 -19.64 7.45
CA ILE A 120 -9.37 -19.84 6.77
C ILE A 120 -9.47 -20.84 5.59
N ILE A 121 -10.38 -21.82 5.69
CA ILE A 121 -10.66 -22.83 4.65
C ILE A 121 -11.36 -22.20 3.44
N ASP A 122 -12.18 -21.16 3.64
CA ASP A 122 -12.91 -20.49 2.56
C ASP A 122 -11.95 -19.73 1.66
N VAL A 123 -10.82 -19.22 2.16
CA VAL A 123 -9.84 -18.46 1.36
C VAL A 123 -9.15 -19.32 0.29
N LYS A 124 -8.95 -20.63 0.53
CA LYS A 124 -8.44 -21.57 -0.49
C LYS A 124 -9.51 -21.95 -1.52
N ARG A 125 -10.80 -21.98 -1.12
CA ARG A 125 -11.94 -22.26 -2.01
C ARG A 125 -12.43 -21.02 -2.79
N LEU A 126 -12.19 -19.81 -2.27
CA LEU A 126 -12.55 -18.51 -2.88
C LEU A 126 -11.74 -18.20 -4.14
N ASN A 127 -10.56 -18.81 -4.33
CA ASN A 127 -9.87 -18.77 -5.62
C ASN A 127 -10.65 -19.45 -6.75
N LYS A 128 -11.71 -20.24 -6.45
CA LYS A 128 -12.55 -20.93 -7.45
C LYS A 128 -13.97 -20.35 -7.60
N LYS A 129 -14.47 -19.53 -6.67
CA LYS A 129 -15.79 -18.90 -6.77
C LYS A 129 -15.75 -17.44 -6.28
N ASN A 130 -15.96 -16.55 -7.25
CA ASN A 130 -16.06 -15.09 -7.20
C ASN A 130 -16.27 -14.42 -5.84
N ASN A 131 -15.29 -13.61 -5.47
CA ASN A 131 -15.52 -12.41 -4.68
C ASN A 131 -14.77 -11.24 -5.34
N GLU A 132 -15.18 -10.95 -6.59
CA GLU A 132 -14.58 -9.96 -7.49
C GLU A 132 -14.42 -8.59 -6.81
N LEU A 133 -15.42 -8.18 -6.01
CA LEU A 133 -15.36 -6.92 -5.25
C LEU A 133 -14.22 -6.88 -4.22
N PHE A 134 -13.97 -7.95 -3.45
CA PHE A 134 -12.86 -7.97 -2.49
C PHE A 134 -11.49 -8.06 -3.18
N ASN A 135 -11.41 -8.79 -4.29
CA ASN A 135 -10.20 -8.81 -5.12
C ASN A 135 -9.92 -7.43 -5.71
N PHE A 136 -10.96 -6.72 -6.12
CA PHE A 136 -10.89 -5.34 -6.56
C PHE A 136 -10.45 -4.42 -5.41
N MET A 137 -11.11 -4.44 -4.25
CA MET A 137 -10.69 -3.61 -3.11
C MET A 137 -9.25 -3.87 -2.69
N SER A 138 -8.82 -5.13 -2.65
CA SER A 138 -7.41 -5.45 -2.36
C SER A 138 -6.44 -5.00 -3.47
N ASN A 139 -6.89 -4.84 -4.72
CA ASN A 139 -6.08 -4.18 -5.77
C ASN A 139 -5.96 -2.68 -5.49
N VAL A 140 -7.06 -2.02 -5.12
CA VAL A 140 -7.04 -0.59 -4.77
C VAL A 140 -6.09 -0.33 -3.58
N CYS A 141 -6.20 -1.12 -2.51
CA CYS A 141 -5.27 -1.03 -1.37
C CYS A 141 -3.82 -1.27 -1.78
N TYR A 142 -3.59 -2.26 -2.64
CA TYR A 142 -2.25 -2.60 -3.13
C TYR A 142 -1.64 -1.46 -3.96
N ASP A 143 -2.41 -0.87 -4.88
CA ASP A 143 -1.96 0.24 -5.71
C ASP A 143 -1.67 1.49 -4.84
N TYR A 144 -2.50 1.78 -3.83
CA TYR A 144 -2.23 2.84 -2.84
C TYR A 144 -0.91 2.62 -2.10
N ILE A 145 -0.66 1.39 -1.60
CA ILE A 145 0.59 1.04 -0.92
C ILE A 145 1.79 1.22 -1.86
N LEU A 146 1.69 0.78 -3.12
CA LEU A 146 2.78 0.92 -4.08
C LEU A 146 3.11 2.38 -4.40
N VAL A 147 2.10 3.25 -4.52
CA VAL A 147 2.34 4.69 -4.70
C VAL A 147 3.14 5.22 -3.51
N ALA A 148 2.71 4.92 -2.28
CA ALA A 148 3.41 5.38 -1.08
C ALA A 148 4.86 4.86 -1.05
N LEU A 149 5.07 3.59 -1.36
CA LEU A 149 6.41 2.99 -1.41
C LEU A 149 7.30 3.55 -2.52
N SER A 150 6.72 4.13 -3.58
CA SER A 150 7.49 4.70 -4.70
C SER A 150 8.14 6.06 -4.40
N ILE A 151 7.83 6.64 -3.24
CA ILE A 151 8.46 7.87 -2.75
C ILE A 151 9.89 7.55 -2.35
N GLU A 152 10.88 8.29 -2.83
CA GLU A 152 12.28 8.03 -2.49
C GLU A 152 12.57 8.28 -0.99
N SER A 153 13.27 7.34 -0.37
CA SER A 153 13.46 7.23 1.09
C SER A 153 14.64 8.02 1.65
N THR A 154 15.32 8.84 0.85
CA THR A 154 16.54 9.57 1.27
C THR A 154 16.28 10.71 2.26
N LYS A 155 15.04 10.87 2.73
CA LYS A 155 14.59 11.95 3.59
C LYS A 155 13.81 11.33 4.74
N GLU A 156 14.20 11.59 5.98
CA GLU A 156 13.63 11.00 7.21
C GLU A 156 12.08 11.05 7.23
N GLY A 157 11.49 12.14 6.73
CA GLY A 157 10.03 12.29 6.57
C GLY A 157 9.37 11.28 5.60
N ALA A 158 10.05 10.84 4.54
CA ALA A 158 9.50 9.92 3.55
C ALA A 158 9.25 8.52 4.15
N ILE A 159 10.10 8.08 5.08
CA ILE A 159 9.93 6.81 5.77
C ILE A 159 8.73 6.88 6.71
N HIS A 160 8.57 7.97 7.46
CA HIS A 160 7.38 8.19 8.28
C HIS A 160 6.10 8.19 7.43
N LEU A 161 6.12 8.79 6.25
CA LEU A 161 4.99 8.77 5.31
C LEU A 161 4.68 7.37 4.81
N GLN A 162 5.67 6.64 4.30
CA GLN A 162 5.51 5.24 3.88
C GLN A 162 4.98 4.37 5.02
N HIS A 163 5.50 4.60 6.23
CA HIS A 163 5.09 3.93 7.44
C HIS A 163 3.63 4.22 7.78
N SER A 164 3.21 5.48 7.89
CA SER A 164 1.81 5.86 8.15
C SER A 164 0.85 5.36 7.07
N CYS A 165 1.29 5.29 5.80
CA CYS A 165 0.52 4.72 4.71
C CYS A 165 0.30 3.20 4.82
N ILE A 166 1.23 2.46 5.43
CA ILE A 166 1.20 0.99 5.47
C ILE A 166 0.72 0.45 6.82
N THR A 167 0.93 1.19 7.93
CA THR A 167 0.99 0.54 9.25
C THR A 167 0.17 1.16 10.37
N LEU A 168 0.12 2.49 10.54
CA LEU A 168 -0.40 3.02 11.81
C LEU A 168 -1.67 3.86 11.69
N ASP A 169 -1.82 4.71 10.67
CA ASP A 169 -2.81 5.79 10.78
C ASP A 169 -3.90 5.77 9.70
N THR A 170 -3.62 5.14 8.56
CA THR A 170 -4.41 5.43 7.35
C THR A 170 -5.29 4.27 6.89
N LEU A 171 -4.93 3.02 7.18
CA LEU A 171 -5.74 1.84 6.89
C LEU A 171 -6.17 1.19 8.20
N GLN A 172 -7.33 1.59 8.73
CA GLN A 172 -7.84 1.07 9.99
C GLN A 172 -9.20 0.41 9.81
N PRO A 173 -9.43 -0.74 10.48
CA PRO A 173 -10.77 -1.28 10.53
C PRO A 173 -11.66 -0.30 11.32
N PRO A 174 -12.82 0.11 10.81
CA PRO A 174 -13.73 0.94 11.58
C PRO A 174 -14.30 0.15 12.78
N ASN A 175 -14.74 0.86 13.82
CA ASN A 175 -15.21 0.33 15.11
C ASN A 175 -16.46 -0.59 15.06
N ASN A 176 -16.89 -1.05 13.88
CA ASN A 176 -18.03 -1.92 13.70
C ASN A 176 -17.58 -3.36 13.41
N ASN A 177 -17.97 -4.30 14.29
CA ASN A 177 -17.61 -5.73 14.23
C ASN A 177 -17.81 -6.42 12.88
N GLN A 178 -18.85 -6.07 12.11
CA GLN A 178 -19.06 -6.66 10.76
C GLN A 178 -18.03 -6.13 9.76
N VAL A 179 -17.69 -4.86 9.89
CA VAL A 179 -16.76 -4.18 9.00
C VAL A 179 -15.30 -4.59 9.27
N ILE A 180 -14.95 -4.84 10.54
CA ILE A 180 -13.67 -5.42 10.94
C ILE A 180 -13.39 -6.71 10.15
N ASN A 181 -14.39 -7.57 9.96
CA ASN A 181 -14.22 -8.85 9.25
C ASN A 181 -13.90 -8.66 7.76
N SER A 182 -14.51 -7.66 7.12
CA SER A 182 -14.28 -7.31 5.71
C SER A 182 -12.86 -6.79 5.51
N PHE A 183 -12.44 -5.88 6.40
CA PHE A 183 -11.13 -5.26 6.37
C PHE A 183 -10.00 -6.29 6.59
N ASP A 184 -10.14 -7.17 7.57
CA ASP A 184 -9.16 -8.25 7.82
C ASP A 184 -9.00 -9.16 6.60
N PHE A 185 -10.10 -9.48 5.92
CA PHE A 185 -10.06 -10.31 4.72
C PHE A 185 -9.32 -9.61 3.57
N ILE A 186 -9.62 -8.33 3.32
CA ILE A 186 -8.93 -7.50 2.31
C ILE A 186 -7.44 -7.39 2.64
N SER A 187 -7.11 -7.10 3.91
CA SER A 187 -5.72 -7.00 4.39
C SER A 187 -4.94 -8.28 4.10
N ARG A 188 -5.51 -9.46 4.35
CA ARG A 188 -4.85 -10.75 4.03
C ARG A 188 -4.62 -10.94 2.52
N LEU A 189 -5.55 -10.49 1.68
CA LEU A 189 -5.36 -10.54 0.22
C LEU A 189 -4.23 -9.60 -0.22
N VAL A 190 -4.17 -8.40 0.35
CA VAL A 190 -3.09 -7.42 0.11
C VAL A 190 -1.74 -8.01 0.53
N GLN A 191 -1.62 -8.53 1.75
CA GLN A 191 -0.39 -9.14 2.25
C GLN A 191 0.13 -10.25 1.36
N ARG A 192 -0.77 -11.11 0.85
CA ARG A 192 -0.41 -12.15 -0.13
C ARG A 192 0.17 -11.52 -1.38
N LYS A 193 -0.50 -10.54 -1.98
CA LYS A 193 -0.01 -9.86 -3.21
C LYS A 193 1.38 -9.26 -3.00
N LEU A 194 1.58 -8.56 -1.88
CA LEU A 194 2.87 -7.99 -1.51
C LEU A 194 3.96 -9.07 -1.39
N TYR A 195 3.69 -10.15 -0.67
CA TYR A 195 4.64 -11.25 -0.52
C TYR A 195 4.94 -11.97 -1.84
N TYR A 196 3.92 -12.18 -2.70
CA TYR A 196 4.11 -12.80 -4.01
C TYR A 196 5.06 -11.99 -4.89
N LYS A 197 5.00 -10.66 -4.85
CA LYS A 197 5.91 -9.79 -5.58
C LYS A 197 7.35 -9.89 -5.09
N VAL A 198 7.56 -9.88 -3.77
CA VAL A 198 8.90 -10.11 -3.19
C VAL A 198 9.45 -11.48 -3.61
N ARG A 199 8.64 -12.53 -3.57
CA ARG A 199 9.05 -13.87 -4.03
C ARG A 199 9.45 -13.95 -5.49
N GLN A 200 8.95 -13.06 -6.36
CA GLN A 200 9.32 -13.04 -7.77
C GLN A 200 10.73 -12.51 -8.01
N LEU A 201 11.33 -11.82 -7.04
CA LEU A 201 12.70 -11.29 -7.15
C LEU A 201 13.76 -12.38 -7.31
N THR A 202 13.49 -13.62 -6.86
CA THR A 202 14.38 -14.75 -7.13
C THR A 202 14.43 -15.15 -8.60
N LYS A 203 13.47 -14.70 -9.41
CA LYS A 203 13.39 -14.95 -10.85
C LYS A 203 13.95 -13.80 -11.68
N GLY A 204 14.25 -12.66 -11.08
CA GLY A 204 14.75 -11.47 -11.77
C GLY A 204 14.17 -10.17 -11.25
N TYR A 205 14.30 -9.12 -12.06
CA TYR A 205 13.89 -7.77 -11.70
C TYR A 205 12.35 -7.63 -11.63
N ASP A 206 11.83 -7.20 -10.48
CA ASP A 206 10.45 -6.73 -10.32
C ASP A 206 10.48 -5.43 -9.49
N ARG A 207 10.03 -4.31 -10.09
CA ARG A 207 10.06 -2.99 -9.45
C ARG A 207 9.28 -2.98 -8.14
N ASP A 208 8.07 -3.53 -8.15
CA ASP A 208 7.17 -3.50 -6.98
C ASP A 208 7.77 -4.35 -5.86
N GLY A 209 8.29 -5.53 -6.19
CA GLY A 209 9.00 -6.40 -5.28
C GLY A 209 10.17 -5.71 -4.60
N ILE A 210 10.98 -4.94 -5.35
CA ILE A 210 12.08 -4.15 -4.81
C ILE A 210 11.56 -3.12 -3.79
N LEU A 211 10.56 -2.32 -4.17
CA LEU A 211 10.00 -1.28 -3.29
C LEU A 211 9.48 -1.87 -1.97
N ILE A 212 8.76 -2.99 -2.05
CA ILE A 212 8.21 -3.68 -0.89
C ILE A 212 9.33 -4.25 -0.02
N ALA A 213 10.28 -4.96 -0.64
CA ALA A 213 11.40 -5.59 0.05
C ALA A 213 12.25 -4.53 0.79
N ARG A 214 12.66 -3.46 0.10
CA ARG A 214 13.42 -2.34 0.68
C ARG A 214 12.72 -1.74 1.88
N PHE A 215 11.41 -1.48 1.79
CA PHE A 215 10.65 -0.89 2.89
C PHE A 215 10.67 -1.75 4.15
N PHE A 216 10.38 -3.05 4.03
CA PHE A 216 10.38 -3.94 5.20
C PHE A 216 11.78 -4.13 5.78
N LEU A 217 12.82 -4.16 4.93
CA LEU A 217 14.21 -4.19 5.38
C LEU A 217 14.58 -2.91 6.14
N ASN A 218 14.19 -1.75 5.62
CA ASN A 218 14.43 -0.45 6.25
C ASN A 218 13.80 -0.40 7.65
N ILE A 219 12.53 -0.78 7.78
CA ILE A 219 11.85 -0.84 9.09
C ILE A 219 12.57 -1.78 10.06
N CYS A 220 12.94 -2.98 9.59
CA CYS A 220 13.60 -3.98 10.44
C CYS A 220 14.97 -3.50 10.95
N LEU A 221 15.68 -2.70 10.16
CA LEU A 221 17.01 -2.22 10.52
C LEU A 221 17.01 -0.85 11.20
N GLN A 222 15.91 -0.09 11.13
CA GLN A 222 15.74 1.16 11.88
C GLN A 222 15.18 0.94 13.29
N SER A 223 14.47 -0.17 13.55
CA SER A 223 14.00 -0.49 14.89
C SER A 223 15.17 -0.82 15.82
N GLN A 224 15.38 0.00 16.88
CA GLN A 224 16.42 -0.23 17.89
C GLN A 224 16.31 -1.59 18.59
N ASP A 225 15.10 -2.15 18.63
CA ASP A 225 14.88 -3.53 19.05
C ASP A 225 14.73 -4.41 17.80
N ARG A 226 15.78 -5.21 17.52
CA ARG A 226 15.90 -6.10 16.34
C ARG A 226 14.78 -7.15 16.24
N HIS A 227 13.99 -7.31 17.31
CA HIS A 227 12.81 -8.17 17.35
C HIS A 227 11.48 -7.42 17.18
N SER A 228 11.52 -6.09 17.24
CA SER A 228 10.34 -5.26 17.21
C SER A 228 10.15 -4.66 15.82
N LEU A 229 9.27 -5.28 15.04
CA LEU A 229 8.52 -4.55 14.00
C LEU A 229 7.49 -3.62 14.69
N SER A 230 7.89 -2.92 15.76
CA SER A 230 7.03 -2.21 16.72
C SER A 230 6.26 -1.04 16.10
N GLY A 231 6.68 -0.59 14.92
CA GLY A 231 5.94 0.36 14.11
C GLY A 231 4.88 -0.27 13.19
N LEU A 232 4.94 -1.57 12.87
CA LEU A 232 3.97 -2.19 11.98
C LEU A 232 2.62 -2.43 12.69
N ASN A 233 1.49 -2.22 12.00
CA ASN A 233 0.19 -2.75 12.42
C ASN A 233 0.33 -4.25 12.73
N GLY A 234 -0.35 -4.76 13.76
CA GLY A 234 -0.40 -6.20 14.05
C GLY A 234 -0.76 -7.06 12.83
N ASN A 235 -1.54 -6.51 11.89
CA ASN A 235 -1.85 -7.16 10.62
C ASN A 235 -0.65 -7.34 9.68
N PHE A 236 0.33 -6.44 9.67
CA PHE A 236 1.49 -6.46 8.76
C PHE A 236 2.77 -6.99 9.41
N VAL A 237 2.81 -7.17 10.74
CA VAL A 237 3.95 -7.77 11.45
C VAL A 237 4.31 -9.15 10.88
N ALA A 238 3.32 -10.00 10.64
CA ALA A 238 3.55 -11.35 10.09
C ALA A 238 4.13 -11.31 8.66
N LEU A 239 3.67 -10.35 7.84
CA LEU A 239 4.22 -10.12 6.51
C LEU A 239 5.68 -9.65 6.60
N GLY A 240 5.96 -8.67 7.45
CA GLY A 240 7.30 -8.15 7.67
C GLY A 240 8.28 -9.26 8.07
N LYS A 241 7.93 -10.09 9.06
CA LYS A 241 8.74 -11.26 9.44
C LYS A 241 8.99 -12.20 8.26
N SER A 242 7.96 -12.47 7.45
CA SER A 242 8.08 -13.35 6.28
C SER A 242 9.00 -12.78 5.21
N ILE A 243 8.98 -11.46 4.99
CA ILE A 243 9.85 -10.78 4.03
C ILE A 243 11.29 -10.73 4.55
N ILE A 244 11.51 -10.50 5.84
CA ILE A 244 12.87 -10.53 6.42
C ILE A 244 13.46 -11.93 6.35
N ILE A 245 12.69 -12.98 6.65
CA ILE A 245 13.13 -14.38 6.46
C ILE A 245 13.47 -14.62 4.98
N TRP A 246 12.66 -14.11 4.06
CA TRP A 246 12.96 -14.21 2.63
C TRP A 246 14.28 -13.50 2.27
N TYR A 247 14.53 -12.29 2.79
CA TYR A 247 15.81 -11.58 2.61
C TYR A 247 16.98 -12.44 3.09
N LYS A 248 16.90 -12.94 4.33
CA LYS A 248 17.94 -13.77 4.93
C LYS A 248 18.29 -14.97 4.06
N ASN A 249 17.31 -15.61 3.45
CA ASN A 249 17.54 -16.86 2.72
C ASN A 249 17.88 -16.68 1.23
N ASN A 250 17.75 -15.47 0.67
CA ASN A 250 17.84 -15.25 -0.78
C ASN A 250 18.82 -14.14 -1.17
N PHE A 251 19.14 -13.19 -0.28
CA PHE A 251 19.92 -12.01 -0.66
C PHE A 251 21.33 -12.36 -1.15
N SER A 252 22.07 -13.22 -0.44
CA SER A 252 23.42 -13.64 -0.83
C SER A 252 23.44 -14.23 -2.25
N SER A 253 22.49 -15.11 -2.54
CA SER A 253 22.35 -15.70 -3.88
C SER A 253 21.98 -14.65 -4.94
N ILE A 254 21.12 -13.68 -4.61
CA ILE A 254 20.78 -12.58 -5.53
C ILE A 254 22.00 -11.68 -5.77
N TRP A 255 22.82 -11.42 -4.74
CA TRP A 255 24.06 -10.65 -4.86
C TRP A 255 25.04 -11.31 -5.82
N GLU A 256 25.28 -12.61 -5.68
CA GLU A 256 26.18 -13.38 -6.55
C GLU A 256 25.68 -13.44 -8.00
N ASN A 257 24.38 -13.69 -8.21
CA ASN A 257 23.82 -13.93 -9.55
C ASN A 257 23.39 -12.64 -10.28
N ASN A 258 22.98 -11.61 -9.53
CA ASN A 258 22.52 -10.34 -10.07
C ASN A 258 22.83 -9.16 -9.12
N PRO A 259 24.09 -8.73 -9.06
CA PRO A 259 24.52 -7.64 -8.18
C PRO A 259 23.72 -6.34 -8.40
N LYS A 260 23.33 -6.05 -9.65
CA LYS A 260 22.53 -4.85 -9.99
C LYS A 260 21.13 -4.85 -9.37
N LEU A 261 20.53 -6.03 -9.19
CA LEU A 261 19.28 -6.18 -8.48
C LEU A 261 19.52 -6.07 -6.97
N ALA A 262 20.58 -6.73 -6.48
CA ALA A 262 20.90 -6.77 -5.07
C ALA A 262 21.19 -5.37 -4.49
N THR A 263 21.94 -4.53 -5.21
CA THR A 263 22.17 -3.13 -4.80
C THR A 263 20.88 -2.34 -4.68
N LYS A 264 19.91 -2.56 -5.59
CA LYS A 264 18.59 -1.92 -5.50
C LYS A 264 17.75 -2.44 -4.34
N LEU A 265 18.07 -3.58 -3.75
CA LEU A 265 17.35 -4.14 -2.60
C LEU A 265 17.86 -3.59 -1.26
N ILE A 266 19.03 -2.96 -1.25
CA ILE A 266 19.57 -2.30 -0.07
C ILE A 266 19.00 -0.87 -0.01
N PRO A 267 18.44 -0.40 1.13
CA PRO A 267 18.07 1.00 1.29
C PRO A 267 19.34 1.86 1.37
N ASP A 268 19.26 3.13 0.94
CA ASP A 268 20.46 3.93 0.61
C ASP A 268 21.41 4.18 1.82
N GLU A 269 20.91 4.08 3.05
CA GLU A 269 21.69 4.26 4.29
C GLU A 269 22.38 2.98 4.80
N PHE A 270 22.25 1.87 4.06
CA PHE A 270 22.77 0.57 4.45
C PHE A 270 23.82 0.09 3.45
N GLU A 271 24.74 -0.72 3.94
CA GLU A 271 25.80 -1.37 3.19
C GLU A 271 25.67 -2.88 3.31
N TYR A 272 26.28 -3.61 2.36
CA TYR A 272 26.39 -5.06 2.41
C TYR A 272 27.86 -5.48 2.38
N ASP A 273 28.28 -6.20 3.41
CA ASP A 273 29.56 -6.87 3.46
C ASP A 273 29.40 -8.30 2.93
N SER A 274 30.03 -8.59 1.79
CA SER A 274 29.99 -9.91 1.15
C SER A 274 30.81 -10.97 1.87
N ASP A 275 31.84 -10.59 2.63
CA ASP A 275 32.73 -11.52 3.32
C ASP A 275 32.04 -12.07 4.57
N THR A 276 31.37 -11.20 5.32
CA THR A 276 30.60 -11.58 6.51
C THR A 276 29.14 -11.90 6.21
N LYS A 277 28.68 -11.62 4.98
CA LYS A 277 27.27 -11.72 4.56
C LYS A 277 26.32 -10.94 5.48
N VAL A 278 26.67 -9.70 5.77
CA VAL A 278 25.89 -8.83 6.66
C VAL A 278 25.44 -7.57 5.93
N ILE A 279 24.15 -7.27 6.02
CA ILE A 279 23.62 -5.94 5.67
C ILE A 279 23.65 -5.10 6.94
N TYR A 280 24.27 -3.91 6.93
CA TYR A 280 24.41 -3.08 8.11
C TYR A 280 24.24 -1.59 7.83
N LYS A 281 23.88 -0.83 8.86
CA LYS A 281 23.99 0.64 8.93
C LYS A 281 24.88 1.00 10.09
N MET A 282 25.90 1.81 9.82
CA MET A 282 26.71 2.41 10.88
C MET A 282 25.89 3.47 11.61
N LEU A 283 25.93 3.45 12.94
CA LEU A 283 25.34 4.48 13.78
C LEU A 283 26.45 5.49 14.10
N ILE A 284 26.21 6.75 13.74
CA ILE A 284 27.16 7.85 13.88
C ILE A 284 26.57 8.86 14.86
N ASP A 285 27.38 9.39 15.79
CA ASP A 285 26.97 10.44 16.73
C ASP A 285 27.12 11.85 16.14
N ASP A 286 26.70 12.88 16.90
CA ASP A 286 26.78 14.29 16.51
C ASP A 286 28.22 14.81 16.27
N LYS A 287 29.24 13.98 16.51
CA LYS A 287 30.66 14.26 16.31
C LYS A 287 31.29 13.39 15.22
N ASP A 288 30.47 12.78 14.37
CA ASP A 288 30.88 11.86 13.31
C ASP A 288 31.63 10.60 13.80
N GLN A 289 31.42 10.19 15.05
CA GLN A 289 32.02 8.98 15.61
C GLN A 289 31.08 7.79 15.50
N VAL A 290 31.61 6.63 15.10
CA VAL A 290 30.85 5.38 15.05
C VAL A 290 30.56 4.91 16.47
N VAL A 291 29.27 4.91 16.85
CA VAL A 291 28.78 4.50 18.17
C VAL A 291 28.11 3.13 18.17
N GLY A 292 27.91 2.53 17.00
CA GLY A 292 27.37 1.17 16.87
C GLY A 292 26.97 0.82 15.45
N SER A 293 26.25 -0.30 15.29
CA SER A 293 25.65 -0.68 14.02
C SER A 293 24.36 -1.48 14.19
N ASN A 294 23.41 -1.23 13.28
CA ASN A 294 22.26 -2.10 13.08
C ASN A 294 22.59 -3.05 11.95
N SER A 295 22.38 -4.36 12.16
CA SER A 295 22.81 -5.38 11.19
C SER A 295 21.83 -6.53 11.03
N LEU A 296 21.84 -7.13 9.83
CA LEU A 296 21.09 -8.30 9.44
C LEU A 296 22.01 -9.27 8.70
N GLU A 297 22.27 -10.42 9.31
CA GLU A 297 22.92 -11.54 8.63
C GLU A 297 22.01 -12.13 7.54
N VAL A 298 22.61 -12.43 6.39
CA VAL A 298 21.99 -13.09 5.24
C VAL A 298 22.81 -14.33 4.85
N TYR A 299 22.15 -15.38 4.36
CA TYR A 299 22.72 -16.71 4.12
C TYR A 299 22.76 -17.04 2.63
#